data_AF-A0A101A8R7-F1
#
_entry.id   AF-A0A101A8R7-F1
#
_cell.length_a   1.000
_cell.length_b   1.000
_cell.length_c   1.000
_cell.angle_alpha   90.00
_cell.angle_beta   90.00
_cell.angle_gamma   90.00
#
_symmetry.space_group_name_H-M   'P 1'
#
loop_
_entity.id
_entity.type
_entity.pdbx_description
1 polymer ?
#
loop_
_entity_poly.entity_id
_entity_poly.type
_entity_poly.pdbx_seq_one_letter_code
_entity_poly.pdbx_strand_id
1 'polypeptide(L)'
;MSRKSAAGKHRAASTRGTVAHRAVGGAMLGGAMTAAFIGFGSVGTAQAQTGPECVIGGGCLGISPLALLDGSDSQDVTGLLSQSAFFNPGSAVTAFDPILDNPLTMLFTFGAIGNGADGTALSPNGQNGGWLFGSGGDGYSPIVVAGVPLGTPGNGGNAGLFGGNGGNGGNGADEGVGGLLEAQRGGNGGNAGWFGNGGRGGNGGDDPSGADPGQGADGGDGGTGGFVGVGGAGGDGGDAATTGDDVNATAGNGGAGANGGTGGGAGGNGGVANATTGDAEGGDGGDAGDADYVGDGGAGGNAGNGTTTTGTATGGDGGDAGSGGVVFGNGRNGGTGGNGTTDTGEAVGGSGGAGGDGGPVFGNGRNGGAGGHGIGDDGSTTSGGNGGNGGNGGAIVSNGGDGGDGGNAVGGTGSGGDGGDGGAGGFGGDDGSDGDDGDDSP
;
A
#
# COMPACT_ATOMS: atom_id res chain seq x y z
N MET A 1 50.71 38.27 -3.22
CA MET A 1 50.87 37.97 -1.77
C MET A 1 50.56 36.49 -1.56
N SER A 2 51.57 35.73 -1.17
CA SER A 2 51.52 34.29 -0.91
C SER A 2 50.91 34.02 0.47
N ARG A 3 49.96 33.08 0.57
CA ARG A 3 49.75 32.32 1.81
C ARG A 3 49.77 30.83 1.48
N LYS A 4 50.74 30.15 2.11
CA LYS A 4 50.95 28.71 2.14
C LYS A 4 50.11 28.07 3.26
N SER A 5 49.72 26.82 3.02
CA SER A 5 49.80 25.66 3.92
C SER A 5 48.95 25.62 5.19
N ALA A 6 48.09 24.60 5.28
CA ALA A 6 48.31 23.50 6.22
C ALA A 6 47.46 22.27 5.85
N ALA A 7 48.16 21.17 5.55
CA ALA A 7 47.62 19.82 5.56
C ALA A 7 47.40 19.37 7.01
N GLY A 8 46.29 18.66 7.27
CA GLY A 8 46.04 17.96 8.52
C GLY A 8 45.54 16.54 8.25
N LYS A 9 46.48 15.58 8.24
CA LYS A 9 46.20 14.15 8.40
C LYS A 9 45.65 13.91 9.80
N HIS A 10 44.65 13.05 9.97
CA HIS A 10 44.67 12.00 10.99
C HIS A 10 43.76 10.83 10.57
N ARG A 11 44.41 9.73 10.16
CA ARG A 11 43.83 8.39 10.21
C ARG A 11 43.69 7.99 11.68
N ALA A 12 42.53 7.47 12.06
CA ALA A 12 42.40 6.60 13.22
C ALA A 12 41.88 5.25 12.74
N ALA A 13 42.81 4.33 12.51
CA ALA A 13 42.52 2.91 12.43
C ALA A 13 42.15 2.44 13.85
N SER A 14 40.91 2.01 14.04
CA SER A 14 40.51 1.26 15.24
C SER A 14 40.47 -0.22 14.87
N THR A 15 41.64 -0.85 14.96
CA THR A 15 41.75 -2.30 15.14
C THR A 15 41.24 -2.65 16.54
N ARG A 16 40.14 -3.40 16.62
CA ARG A 16 39.77 -4.16 17.83
C ARG A 16 39.28 -5.55 17.47
N GLY A 17 40.08 -6.54 17.87
CA GLY A 17 39.59 -7.74 18.55
C GLY A 17 39.12 -8.88 17.66
N THR A 18 40.06 -9.60 17.05
CA THR A 18 39.88 -11.01 16.71
C THR A 18 39.62 -11.80 17.98
N VAL A 19 38.36 -12.17 18.25
CA VAL A 19 38.03 -13.24 19.19
C VAL A 19 37.57 -14.43 18.36
N ALA A 20 38.47 -15.39 18.21
CA ALA A 20 38.15 -16.71 17.70
C ALA A 20 37.18 -17.38 18.68
N HIS A 21 35.92 -17.55 18.29
CA HIS A 21 35.04 -18.53 18.91
C HIS A 21 34.92 -19.76 18.01
N ARG A 22 35.33 -20.85 18.66
CA ARG A 22 35.43 -22.23 18.20
C ARG A 22 34.14 -22.68 17.50
N ALA A 23 34.28 -23.14 16.28
CA ALA A 23 33.29 -23.99 15.63
C ALA A 23 33.01 -25.22 16.51
N VAL A 24 31.74 -25.41 16.85
CA VAL A 24 31.20 -26.71 17.25
C VAL A 24 30.05 -26.98 16.29
N GLY A 25 30.30 -27.91 15.38
CA GLY A 25 29.30 -28.40 14.44
C GLY A 25 28.12 -29.05 15.16
N GLY A 26 26.93 -28.80 14.63
CA GLY A 26 25.71 -29.50 14.96
C GLY A 26 24.80 -29.45 13.75
N ALA A 27 24.99 -30.39 12.82
CA ALA A 27 23.97 -30.68 11.83
C ALA A 27 22.73 -31.20 12.55
N MET A 28 21.66 -30.41 12.60
CA MET A 28 20.33 -30.90 12.95
C MET A 28 19.55 -31.09 11.66
N LEU A 29 19.73 -32.29 11.10
CA LEU A 29 18.78 -32.92 10.21
C LEU A 29 17.58 -33.37 11.07
N GLY A 30 16.46 -32.68 10.97
CA GLY A 30 15.19 -33.08 11.58
C GLY A 30 14.08 -32.31 10.88
N GLY A 31 13.36 -32.89 9.93
CA GLY A 31 12.44 -33.99 10.18
C GLY A 31 11.05 -33.38 10.16
N ALA A 32 10.52 -33.18 8.95
CA ALA A 32 9.17 -32.68 8.72
C ALA A 32 8.17 -33.60 9.44
N MET A 33 7.46 -33.06 10.43
CA MET A 33 6.30 -33.72 11.01
C MET A 33 5.06 -33.16 10.32
N THR A 34 4.67 -33.85 9.25
CA THR A 34 3.34 -33.77 8.65
C THR A 34 2.33 -34.33 9.65
N ALA A 35 1.45 -33.49 10.19
CA ALA A 35 0.26 -33.92 10.91
C ALA A 35 -0.97 -33.39 10.17
N ALA A 36 -1.51 -34.21 9.28
CA ALA A 36 -2.84 -34.04 8.72
C ALA A 36 -3.87 -34.53 9.74
N PHE A 37 -4.82 -33.69 10.15
CA PHE A 37 -6.04 -34.16 10.82
C PHE A 37 -7.25 -33.35 10.37
N ILE A 38 -8.24 -34.10 9.89
CA ILE A 38 -9.55 -33.68 9.37
C ILE A 38 -10.53 -33.66 10.56
N GLY A 39 -11.38 -32.64 10.68
CA GLY A 39 -12.49 -32.69 11.64
C GLY A 39 -13.32 -31.41 11.75
N PHE A 40 -14.56 -31.51 11.27
CA PHE A 40 -15.63 -30.50 11.14
C PHE A 40 -16.06 -29.75 12.41
N GLY A 41 -16.47 -28.47 12.25
CA GLY A 41 -17.33 -27.76 13.23
C GLY A 41 -17.34 -26.23 13.15
N SER A 42 -18.03 -25.67 12.14
CA SER A 42 -18.60 -24.31 12.00
C SER A 42 -18.03 -23.13 12.83
N VAL A 43 -17.21 -22.29 12.20
CA VAL A 43 -17.02 -20.86 12.50
C VAL A 43 -16.95 -20.14 11.15
N GLY A 44 -17.75 -19.09 10.99
CA GLY A 44 -17.96 -18.40 9.72
C GLY A 44 -16.65 -18.08 9.00
N THR A 45 -16.48 -18.67 7.83
CA THR A 45 -15.47 -18.26 6.86
C THR A 45 -15.73 -16.80 6.50
N ALA A 46 -14.69 -15.97 6.58
CA ALA A 46 -14.63 -14.68 5.93
C ALA A 46 -15.17 -14.81 4.50
N GLN A 47 -16.35 -14.25 4.23
CA GLN A 47 -16.82 -14.10 2.87
C GLN A 47 -16.16 -12.83 2.33
N ALA A 48 -15.24 -13.01 1.39
CA ALA A 48 -14.96 -11.98 0.42
C ALA A 48 -16.30 -11.60 -0.25
N GLN A 49 -16.66 -10.33 -0.20
CA GLN A 49 -17.81 -9.81 -0.91
C GLN A 49 -17.46 -9.77 -2.41
N THR A 50 -17.72 -10.86 -3.12
CA THR A 50 -17.84 -10.83 -4.58
C THR A 50 -19.21 -10.25 -4.93
N GLY A 51 -19.26 -9.22 -5.78
CA GLY A 51 -20.47 -8.55 -6.23
C GLY A 51 -21.45 -9.42 -7.04
N PRO A 52 -22.40 -8.76 -7.73
CA PRO A 52 -23.80 -8.66 -7.37
C PRO A 52 -24.58 -9.97 -7.52
N GLU A 53 -25.64 -10.06 -6.72
CA GLU A 53 -26.57 -11.16 -6.60
C GLU A 53 -27.16 -11.60 -7.95
N CYS A 54 -26.86 -12.83 -8.37
CA CYS A 54 -27.64 -13.53 -9.39
C CYS A 54 -28.93 -14.05 -8.74
N VAL A 55 -30.03 -13.31 -8.97
CA VAL A 55 -31.39 -13.64 -8.50
C VAL A 55 -31.95 -14.87 -9.22
N ILE A 56 -32.37 -15.84 -8.41
CA ILE A 56 -33.17 -17.05 -8.63
C ILE A 56 -33.87 -17.19 -10.00
N GLY A 57 -33.49 -18.23 -10.77
CA GLY A 57 -34.34 -18.71 -11.87
C GLY A 57 -33.73 -19.66 -12.91
N GLY A 58 -33.19 -20.81 -12.51
CA GLY A 58 -33.07 -21.99 -13.39
C GLY A 58 -31.72 -22.22 -14.10
N GLY A 59 -31.01 -23.26 -13.63
CA GLY A 59 -30.15 -24.13 -14.46
C GLY A 59 -28.85 -23.55 -15.01
N CYS A 60 -27.74 -23.78 -14.31
CA CYS A 60 -26.42 -23.92 -14.94
C CYS A 60 -25.72 -25.15 -14.35
N LEU A 61 -25.85 -26.25 -15.09
CA LEU A 61 -25.08 -27.48 -14.93
C LEU A 61 -23.71 -27.28 -15.60
N GLY A 62 -22.65 -27.66 -14.88
CA GLY A 62 -21.48 -28.31 -15.49
C GLY A 62 -20.28 -27.43 -15.78
N ILE A 63 -19.29 -27.48 -14.87
CA ILE A 63 -17.89 -27.56 -15.28
C ILE A 63 -17.25 -28.69 -14.46
N SER A 64 -16.70 -29.67 -15.16
CA SER A 64 -16.08 -30.89 -14.62
C SER A 64 -14.59 -30.64 -14.30
N PRO A 65 -13.96 -31.42 -13.40
CA PRO A 65 -12.57 -31.22 -13.00
C PRO A 65 -11.63 -31.88 -14.01
N LEU A 66 -11.27 -31.16 -15.07
CA LEU A 66 -10.22 -31.58 -15.99
C LEU A 66 -9.55 -30.39 -16.68
N ALA A 67 -8.89 -29.54 -15.89
CA ALA A 67 -7.92 -28.56 -16.36
C ALA A 67 -6.87 -28.34 -15.27
N LEU A 68 -5.87 -29.24 -15.19
CA LEU A 68 -4.73 -29.12 -14.28
C LEU A 68 -3.37 -29.26 -14.99
N LEU A 69 -3.35 -29.31 -16.32
CA LEU A 69 -2.10 -29.53 -17.07
C LEU A 69 -2.18 -28.83 -18.43
N ASP A 70 -2.22 -27.50 -18.43
CA ASP A 70 -1.56 -26.73 -19.47
C ASP A 70 -1.16 -25.35 -18.90
N GLY A 71 0.09 -24.98 -19.13
CA GLY A 71 0.70 -23.78 -18.58
C GLY A 71 0.74 -22.67 -19.62
N SER A 72 -0.04 -21.62 -19.39
CA SER A 72 0.20 -20.27 -19.87
C SER A 72 -0.79 -19.34 -19.19
N ASP A 73 -0.28 -18.23 -18.68
CA ASP A 73 -0.94 -17.07 -18.06
C ASP A 73 -1.14 -17.10 -16.54
N SER A 74 -0.56 -16.06 -15.93
CA SER A 74 -0.23 -15.87 -14.54
C SER A 74 -1.07 -14.75 -13.93
N GLN A 75 -2.16 -15.10 -13.26
CA GLN A 75 -2.78 -14.32 -12.17
C GLN A 75 -3.57 -15.32 -11.29
N ASP A 76 -3.51 -15.18 -9.97
CA ASP A 76 -4.49 -15.71 -9.01
C ASP A 76 -4.63 -17.21 -8.70
N VAL A 77 -3.53 -17.92 -8.41
CA VAL A 77 -3.63 -19.22 -7.66
C VAL A 77 -2.70 -19.33 -6.45
N THR A 78 -1.67 -18.48 -6.34
CA THR A 78 -0.72 -18.51 -5.20
C THR A 78 -1.26 -17.80 -3.94
N GLY A 79 -2.24 -16.90 -4.10
CA GLY A 79 -2.84 -16.12 -3.00
C GLY A 79 -3.84 -16.88 -2.13
N LEU A 80 -4.46 -17.95 -2.64
CA LEU A 80 -5.58 -18.64 -1.97
C LEU A 80 -5.13 -19.85 -1.13
N LEU A 81 -3.97 -20.45 -1.43
CA LEU A 81 -3.43 -21.60 -0.69
C LEU A 81 -2.51 -21.21 0.48
N SER A 82 -2.24 -19.92 0.66
CA SER A 82 -1.28 -19.40 1.64
C SER A 82 -1.94 -18.79 2.89
N GLN A 83 -3.27 -18.67 2.95
CA GLN A 83 -3.94 -17.78 3.91
C GLN A 83 -4.73 -18.44 5.06
N SER A 84 -4.84 -19.77 5.18
CA SER A 84 -5.83 -20.33 6.12
C SER A 84 -5.42 -21.53 6.98
N ALA A 85 -4.19 -22.03 6.93
CA ALA A 85 -3.89 -23.34 7.55
C ALA A 85 -2.91 -23.37 8.73
N PHE A 86 -2.17 -22.30 9.07
CA PHE A 86 -1.02 -22.45 9.98
C PHE A 86 -1.12 -21.88 11.40
N PHE A 87 -2.16 -21.09 11.74
CA PHE A 87 -2.23 -20.48 13.07
C PHE A 87 -3.67 -20.36 13.58
N ASN A 88 -4.25 -21.44 14.12
CA ASN A 88 -5.48 -21.37 14.93
C ASN A 88 -5.26 -22.03 16.30
N PRO A 89 -5.19 -21.25 17.41
CA PRO A 89 -4.85 -21.75 18.76
C PRO A 89 -6.02 -22.44 19.51
N GLY A 90 -7.15 -22.73 18.85
CA GLY A 90 -8.35 -23.27 19.50
C GLY A 90 -8.23 -24.68 20.11
N SER A 91 -7.18 -25.45 19.81
CA SER A 91 -7.03 -26.83 20.30
C SER A 91 -6.48 -26.96 21.73
N ALA A 92 -6.17 -25.85 22.41
CA ALA A 92 -5.74 -25.89 23.82
C ALA A 92 -6.90 -25.96 24.83
N VAL A 93 -8.16 -25.76 24.39
CA VAL A 93 -9.28 -25.50 25.32
C VAL A 93 -10.12 -26.74 25.66
N THR A 94 -10.03 -27.85 24.91
CA THR A 94 -10.89 -29.03 25.17
C THR A 94 -10.32 -30.06 26.14
N ALA A 95 -9.13 -29.83 26.71
CA ALA A 95 -8.53 -30.69 27.73
C ALA A 95 -8.74 -30.21 29.18
N PHE A 96 -9.50 -29.12 29.40
CA PHE A 96 -9.57 -28.43 30.69
C PHE A 96 -11.00 -28.28 31.24
N ASP A 97 -11.73 -29.40 31.29
CA ASP A 97 -12.89 -29.55 32.16
C ASP A 97 -12.41 -30.19 33.48
N PRO A 98 -11.73 -29.39 34.34
CA PRO A 98 -12.42 -28.73 35.45
C PRO A 98 -11.80 -27.36 35.80
N ILE A 99 -11.57 -26.46 34.83
CA ILE A 99 -10.88 -25.17 35.06
C ILE A 99 -11.78 -23.93 34.87
N LEU A 100 -13.08 -24.02 35.19
CA LEU A 100 -13.99 -22.86 35.17
C LEU A 100 -14.18 -22.17 36.53
N ASP A 101 -13.59 -22.70 37.61
CA ASP A 101 -13.60 -22.08 38.94
C ASP A 101 -12.28 -21.37 39.31
N ASN A 102 -11.31 -21.32 38.38
CA ASN A 102 -10.04 -20.64 38.60
C ASN A 102 -10.09 -19.22 38.01
N PRO A 103 -9.93 -18.15 38.82
CA PRO A 103 -9.91 -16.77 38.32
C PRO A 103 -8.79 -16.53 37.30
N LEU A 104 -7.72 -17.32 37.31
CA LEU A 104 -6.68 -17.29 36.27
C LEU A 104 -7.24 -17.74 34.92
N THR A 105 -8.10 -18.75 34.86
CA THR A 105 -8.68 -19.20 33.59
C THR A 105 -9.69 -18.20 33.07
N MET A 106 -10.49 -17.57 33.94
CA MET A 106 -11.31 -16.44 33.50
C MET A 106 -10.46 -15.29 32.94
N LEU A 107 -9.32 -14.98 33.57
CA LEU A 107 -8.38 -13.96 33.08
C LEU A 107 -7.70 -14.35 31.75
N PHE A 108 -7.44 -15.64 31.51
CA PHE A 108 -6.84 -16.16 30.27
C PHE A 108 -7.86 -16.47 29.16
N THR A 109 -9.15 -16.58 29.47
CA THR A 109 -10.20 -16.94 28.49
C THR A 109 -11.07 -15.74 28.10
N PHE A 110 -11.28 -14.76 28.97
CA PHE A 110 -12.05 -13.56 28.67
C PHE A 110 -11.12 -12.38 28.37
N GLY A 111 -10.77 -12.23 27.09
CA GLY A 111 -10.02 -11.07 26.59
C GLY A 111 -8.52 -11.27 26.42
N ALA A 112 -7.95 -12.38 26.87
CA ALA A 112 -6.56 -12.73 26.54
C ALA A 112 -6.44 -13.44 25.19
N ILE A 113 -7.42 -14.28 24.86
CA ILE A 113 -7.50 -15.03 23.60
C ILE A 113 -8.86 -14.77 22.95
N GLY A 114 -8.86 -14.39 21.68
CA GLY A 114 -10.08 -14.22 20.89
C GLY A 114 -9.93 -13.12 19.85
N ASN A 115 -10.68 -13.22 18.75
CA ASN A 115 -10.67 -12.15 17.76
C ASN A 115 -11.50 -10.97 18.24
N GLY A 116 -11.13 -9.77 17.81
CA GLY A 116 -11.95 -8.60 17.91
C GLY A 116 -13.22 -8.75 17.09
N ALA A 117 -14.32 -8.19 17.59
CA ALA A 117 -15.54 -8.06 16.79
C ALA A 117 -15.39 -6.92 15.78
N ASP A 118 -15.98 -7.09 14.61
CA ASP A 118 -15.99 -6.05 13.59
C ASP A 118 -16.79 -4.82 14.05
N GLY A 119 -16.44 -3.70 13.44
CA GLY A 119 -17.12 -2.44 13.58
C GLY A 119 -18.58 -2.53 13.17
N THR A 120 -19.39 -1.64 13.73
CA THR A 120 -20.81 -1.48 13.35
C THR A 120 -21.12 0.01 13.19
N ALA A 121 -22.26 0.34 12.60
CA ALA A 121 -22.69 1.74 12.47
C ALA A 121 -22.69 2.54 13.80
N LEU A 122 -22.89 1.88 14.96
CA LEU A 122 -22.89 2.52 16.28
C LEU A 122 -21.52 2.53 16.97
N SER A 123 -20.63 1.63 16.56
CA SER A 123 -19.25 1.54 17.03
C SER A 123 -18.37 1.21 15.84
N PRO A 124 -18.01 2.20 15.01
CA PRO A 124 -17.41 1.96 13.71
C PRO A 124 -16.09 1.22 13.75
N ASN A 125 -15.27 1.46 14.77
CA ASN A 125 -13.97 0.82 14.86
C ASN A 125 -14.12 -0.67 15.18
N GLY A 126 -13.35 -1.48 14.47
CA GLY A 126 -13.12 -2.87 14.82
C GLY A 126 -12.50 -2.96 16.22
N GLN A 127 -12.97 -3.92 17.01
CA GLN A 127 -12.42 -4.15 18.33
C GLN A 127 -11.06 -4.82 18.22
N ASN A 128 -10.20 -4.60 19.21
CA ASN A 128 -8.93 -5.31 19.27
C ASN A 128 -9.16 -6.81 19.55
N GLY A 129 -8.25 -7.64 19.04
CA GLY A 129 -8.11 -9.02 19.47
C GLY A 129 -7.73 -9.13 20.94
N GLY A 130 -7.76 -10.36 21.46
CA GLY A 130 -7.35 -10.67 22.82
C GLY A 130 -5.90 -10.29 23.04
N TRP A 131 -5.57 -9.75 24.21
CA TRP A 131 -4.26 -9.10 24.42
C TRP A 131 -3.05 -10.05 24.27
N LEU A 132 -3.22 -11.37 24.38
CA LEU A 132 -2.20 -12.37 24.05
C LEU A 132 -2.31 -12.83 22.60
N PHE A 133 -3.48 -13.30 22.20
CA PHE A 133 -3.71 -13.87 20.87
C PHE A 133 -5.08 -13.48 20.33
N GLY A 134 -5.14 -13.26 19.01
CA GLY A 134 -6.36 -13.03 18.27
C GLY A 134 -6.17 -11.87 17.29
N SER A 135 -6.88 -11.94 16.17
CA SER A 135 -6.88 -10.85 15.19
C SER A 135 -7.76 -9.70 15.67
N GLY A 136 -7.47 -8.48 15.22
CA GLY A 136 -8.42 -7.39 15.32
C GLY A 136 -9.65 -7.63 14.44
N GLY A 137 -10.77 -7.04 14.82
CA GLY A 137 -11.96 -6.97 13.95
C GLY A 137 -11.80 -5.88 12.89
N ASP A 138 -12.52 -6.02 11.78
CA ASP A 138 -12.49 -5.04 10.70
C ASP A 138 -13.25 -3.76 11.09
N GLY A 139 -12.84 -2.63 10.50
CA GLY A 139 -13.56 -1.37 10.58
C GLY A 139 -14.87 -1.44 9.80
N TYR A 140 -15.88 -0.75 10.31
CA TYR A 140 -17.18 -0.65 9.64
C TYR A 140 -17.04 0.16 8.35
N SER A 141 -17.60 -0.35 7.25
CA SER A 141 -17.80 0.40 6.02
C SER A 141 -19.26 0.87 5.98
N PRO A 142 -19.56 2.18 5.93
CA PRO A 142 -20.93 2.67 5.97
C PRO A 142 -21.74 2.22 4.77
N ILE A 143 -23.00 1.86 5.04
CA ILE A 143 -24.00 1.66 3.99
C ILE A 143 -24.70 2.99 3.70
N VAL A 144 -24.86 3.31 2.41
CA VAL A 144 -25.62 4.48 1.97
C VAL A 144 -27.08 4.09 1.81
N VAL A 145 -27.98 4.75 2.55
CA VAL A 145 -29.44 4.53 2.45
C VAL A 145 -30.11 5.83 2.05
N ALA A 146 -30.77 5.83 0.88
CA ALA A 146 -31.41 7.02 0.32
C ALA A 146 -30.48 8.23 0.21
N GLY A 147 -29.20 8.00 -0.10
CA GLY A 147 -28.21 9.07 -0.26
C GLY A 147 -27.63 9.61 1.05
N VAL A 148 -27.87 8.94 2.18
CA VAL A 148 -27.29 9.31 3.48
C VAL A 148 -26.46 8.14 4.01
N PRO A 149 -25.14 8.32 4.20
CA PRO A 149 -24.30 7.37 4.91
C PRO A 149 -24.81 7.12 6.33
N LEU A 150 -24.99 5.86 6.70
CA LEU A 150 -25.35 5.47 8.06
C LEU A 150 -24.11 5.13 8.87
N GLY A 151 -23.53 6.16 9.48
CA GLY A 151 -22.33 6.06 10.33
C GLY A 151 -21.11 6.69 9.68
N THR A 152 -19.96 6.48 10.32
CA THR A 152 -18.65 6.84 9.77
C THR A 152 -17.85 5.56 9.51
N PRO A 153 -16.89 5.59 8.59
CA PRO A 153 -15.93 4.51 8.44
C PRO A 153 -15.16 4.31 9.74
N GLY A 154 -14.82 3.06 10.00
CA GLY A 154 -14.09 2.66 11.20
C GLY A 154 -12.66 2.24 10.91
N ASN A 155 -11.79 2.43 11.88
CA ASN A 155 -10.46 1.81 11.84
C ASN A 155 -10.56 0.32 12.16
N GLY A 156 -9.63 -0.46 11.60
CA GLY A 156 -9.42 -1.84 11.99
C GLY A 156 -8.87 -1.96 13.42
N GLY A 157 -9.26 -3.04 14.10
CA GLY A 157 -8.77 -3.37 15.43
C GLY A 157 -7.34 -3.89 15.39
N ASN A 158 -6.60 -3.72 16.48
CA ASN A 158 -5.26 -4.31 16.60
C ASN A 158 -5.35 -5.78 17.03
N ALA A 159 -4.38 -6.58 16.62
CA ALA A 159 -4.23 -7.95 17.08
C ALA A 159 -3.68 -8.05 18.52
N GLY A 160 -3.71 -9.27 19.04
CA GLY A 160 -3.05 -9.66 20.29
C GLY A 160 -1.53 -9.66 20.19
N LEU A 161 -0.85 -9.46 21.33
CA LEU A 161 0.59 -9.24 21.40
C LEU A 161 1.40 -10.34 20.70
N PHE A 162 1.09 -11.61 20.96
CA PHE A 162 1.88 -12.72 20.45
C PHE A 162 1.45 -13.16 19.06
N GLY A 163 0.19 -12.97 18.66
CA GLY A 163 -0.20 -13.30 17.31
C GLY A 163 -1.63 -12.98 16.95
N GLY A 164 -1.83 -12.75 15.66
CA GLY A 164 -3.07 -12.29 15.06
C GLY A 164 -2.77 -11.20 14.03
N ASN A 165 -3.67 -11.04 13.07
CA ASN A 165 -3.58 -9.99 12.08
C ASN A 165 -4.33 -8.75 12.58
N GLY A 166 -3.87 -7.57 12.19
CA GLY A 166 -4.70 -6.39 12.31
C GLY A 166 -5.98 -6.52 11.47
N GLY A 167 -7.08 -5.94 11.95
CA GLY A 167 -8.29 -5.81 11.15
C GLY A 167 -8.12 -4.76 10.06
N ASN A 168 -8.84 -4.87 8.97
CA ASN A 168 -8.83 -3.87 7.90
C ASN A 168 -9.57 -2.61 8.33
N GLY A 169 -9.20 -1.46 7.79
CA GLY A 169 -10.02 -0.26 7.86
C GLY A 169 -11.29 -0.40 7.03
N GLY A 170 -12.35 0.27 7.44
CA GLY A 170 -13.59 0.36 6.68
C GLY A 170 -13.48 1.40 5.57
N ASN A 171 -14.11 1.13 4.43
CA ASN A 171 -14.13 2.08 3.33
C ASN A 171 -15.00 3.29 3.66
N GLY A 172 -14.57 4.45 3.20
CA GLY A 172 -15.35 5.67 3.13
C GLY A 172 -16.63 5.48 2.34
N ALA A 173 -17.68 6.20 2.72
CA ALA A 173 -18.86 6.36 1.89
C ALA A 173 -18.68 7.55 0.94
N ASP A 174 -19.18 7.39 -0.27
CA ASP A 174 -19.27 8.44 -1.27
C ASP A 174 -20.15 9.60 -0.79
N GLU A 175 -20.06 10.73 -1.51
CA GLU A 175 -20.91 11.90 -1.28
C GLU A 175 -22.41 11.50 -1.25
N GLY A 176 -23.13 12.04 -0.28
CA GLY A 176 -24.57 11.88 -0.17
C GLY A 176 -25.34 12.68 -1.23
N VAL A 177 -26.60 12.32 -1.49
CA VAL A 177 -27.41 12.96 -2.55
C VAL A 177 -27.50 14.48 -2.34
N GLY A 178 -26.90 15.24 -3.26
CA GLY A 178 -27.03 16.69 -3.40
C GLY A 178 -26.10 17.51 -2.50
N GLY A 179 -24.84 17.10 -2.31
CA GLY A 179 -23.83 17.89 -1.61
C GLY A 179 -24.06 18.02 -0.10
N LEU A 180 -25.03 17.29 0.47
CA LEU A 180 -25.39 17.47 1.87
C LEU A 180 -24.39 16.84 2.82
N LEU A 181 -23.59 15.88 2.34
CA LEU A 181 -22.62 15.12 3.10
C LEU A 181 -21.40 14.86 2.22
N GLU A 182 -20.25 15.37 2.65
CA GLU A 182 -18.96 15.17 2.00
C GLU A 182 -18.59 13.68 1.95
N ALA A 183 -17.80 13.30 0.94
CA ALA A 183 -17.20 11.99 0.85
C ALA A 183 -16.35 11.71 2.12
N GLN A 184 -16.38 10.46 2.58
CA GLN A 184 -15.76 10.09 3.85
C GLN A 184 -14.42 9.42 3.63
N ARG A 185 -13.43 9.72 4.47
CA ARG A 185 -12.10 9.08 4.41
C ARG A 185 -12.16 7.60 4.74
N GLY A 186 -11.31 6.80 4.13
CA GLY A 186 -11.08 5.44 4.54
C GLY A 186 -10.58 5.33 5.99
N GLY A 187 -10.97 4.28 6.68
CA GLY A 187 -10.43 3.94 8.00
C GLY A 187 -9.04 3.34 7.91
N ASN A 188 -8.22 3.51 8.94
CA ASN A 188 -6.88 2.92 8.96
C ASN A 188 -6.94 1.43 9.31
N GLY A 189 -6.00 0.66 8.79
CA GLY A 189 -5.76 -0.72 9.17
C GLY A 189 -5.23 -0.85 10.60
N GLY A 190 -5.53 -1.97 11.24
CA GLY A 190 -5.04 -2.30 12.57
C GLY A 190 -3.63 -2.92 12.54
N ASN A 191 -2.90 -2.83 13.65
CA ASN A 191 -1.57 -3.43 13.75
C ASN A 191 -1.64 -4.92 14.10
N ALA A 192 -0.68 -5.70 13.59
CA ALA A 192 -0.52 -7.11 13.94
C ALA A 192 0.18 -7.33 15.29
N GLY A 193 0.09 -8.58 15.76
CA GLY A 193 0.91 -9.08 16.87
C GLY A 193 2.32 -9.45 16.41
N TRP A 194 3.12 -10.08 17.26
CA TRP A 194 4.46 -10.55 16.90
C TRP A 194 4.47 -11.46 15.66
N PHE A 195 3.46 -12.32 15.54
CA PHE A 195 3.19 -13.14 14.35
C PHE A 195 1.88 -12.69 13.73
N GLY A 196 1.94 -12.05 12.57
CA GLY A 196 0.74 -11.61 11.85
C GLY A 196 1.00 -10.43 10.95
N ASN A 197 0.07 -10.19 10.04
CA ASN A 197 0.12 -9.09 9.10
C ASN A 197 -0.69 -7.91 9.60
N GLY A 198 -0.24 -6.70 9.24
CA GLY A 198 -1.05 -5.51 9.43
C GLY A 198 -2.33 -5.57 8.59
N GLY A 199 -3.39 -4.94 9.07
CA GLY A 199 -4.63 -4.78 8.32
C GLY A 199 -4.46 -3.74 7.23
N ARG A 200 -5.23 -3.84 6.14
CA ARG A 200 -5.21 -2.83 5.07
C ARG A 200 -5.95 -1.56 5.53
N GLY A 201 -5.58 -0.41 4.98
CA GLY A 201 -6.43 0.77 5.02
C GLY A 201 -7.68 0.57 4.17
N GLY A 202 -8.75 1.28 4.52
CA GLY A 202 -9.96 1.36 3.71
C GLY A 202 -9.81 2.42 2.62
N ASN A 203 -10.54 2.30 1.52
CA ASN A 203 -10.52 3.31 0.47
C ASN A 203 -11.30 4.56 0.91
N GLY A 204 -10.94 5.72 0.37
CA GLY A 204 -11.75 6.93 0.47
C GLY A 204 -13.05 6.81 -0.33
N GLY A 205 -14.05 7.60 0.04
CA GLY A 205 -15.29 7.75 -0.73
C GLY A 205 -15.11 8.71 -1.90
N ASP A 206 -15.90 8.48 -2.95
CA ASP A 206 -15.91 9.33 -4.13
C ASP A 206 -16.87 10.51 -3.97
N ASP A 207 -16.61 11.60 -4.68
CA ASP A 207 -17.56 12.70 -4.90
C ASP A 207 -17.95 12.76 -6.39
N PRO A 208 -18.97 11.98 -6.79
CA PRO A 208 -19.40 11.91 -8.18
C PRO A 208 -20.38 13.04 -8.54
N SER A 209 -19.83 14.15 -9.03
CA SER A 209 -20.51 15.17 -9.85
C SER A 209 -21.64 15.96 -9.19
N GLY A 210 -21.35 17.22 -8.87
CA GLY A 210 -22.32 18.26 -8.49
C GLY A 210 -22.10 19.58 -9.24
N ALA A 211 -22.88 20.62 -8.88
CA ALA A 211 -22.56 22.01 -9.24
C ALA A 211 -21.68 22.69 -8.18
N ASP A 212 -21.38 21.97 -7.10
CA ASP A 212 -20.56 22.39 -5.97
C ASP A 212 -19.13 21.82 -6.13
N PRO A 213 -18.15 22.29 -5.32
CA PRO A 213 -16.78 21.79 -5.38
C PRO A 213 -16.70 20.29 -5.12
N GLY A 214 -16.09 19.54 -6.05
CA GLY A 214 -15.91 18.10 -5.92
C GLY A 214 -14.75 17.78 -4.98
N GLN A 215 -14.98 16.98 -3.95
CA GLN A 215 -13.96 16.58 -2.96
C GLN A 215 -13.99 15.08 -2.71
N GLY A 216 -13.09 14.37 -3.39
CA GLY A 216 -12.80 12.97 -3.10
C GLY A 216 -12.10 12.84 -1.75
N ALA A 217 -12.38 11.77 -1.01
CA ALA A 217 -11.82 11.60 0.32
C ALA A 217 -10.55 10.75 0.31
N ASP A 218 -9.65 10.99 1.25
CA ASP A 218 -8.40 10.22 1.36
C ASP A 218 -8.64 8.74 1.70
N GLY A 219 -7.76 7.87 1.18
CA GLY A 219 -7.62 6.50 1.63
C GLY A 219 -7.04 6.42 3.04
N GLY A 220 -7.32 5.32 3.74
CA GLY A 220 -6.77 5.04 5.06
C GLY A 220 -5.39 4.41 4.98
N ASP A 221 -4.57 4.59 6.01
CA ASP A 221 -3.25 3.98 6.09
C ASP A 221 -3.35 2.47 6.39
N GLY A 222 -2.37 1.70 5.92
CA GLY A 222 -2.15 0.33 6.36
C GLY A 222 -1.71 0.23 7.82
N GLY A 223 -1.96 -0.92 8.44
CA GLY A 223 -1.48 -1.24 9.78
C GLY A 223 -0.10 -1.89 9.76
N THR A 224 0.68 -1.73 10.84
CA THR A 224 2.02 -2.31 10.93
C THR A 224 1.98 -3.84 11.06
N GLY A 225 2.86 -4.53 10.35
CA GLY A 225 3.07 -5.98 10.45
C GLY A 225 3.84 -6.38 11.71
N GLY A 226 3.74 -7.66 12.07
CA GLY A 226 4.50 -8.24 13.18
C GLY A 226 6.00 -8.35 12.92
N PHE A 227 6.72 -8.86 13.93
CA PHE A 227 8.13 -9.29 13.77
C PHE A 227 8.27 -10.34 12.65
N VAL A 228 7.30 -11.24 12.55
CA VAL A 228 7.08 -12.09 11.38
C VAL A 228 5.72 -11.73 10.81
N GLY A 229 5.73 -10.88 9.80
CA GLY A 229 4.54 -10.29 9.26
C GLY A 229 4.84 -9.25 8.20
N VAL A 230 3.92 -9.10 7.26
CA VAL A 230 3.97 -7.98 6.31
C VAL A 230 3.11 -6.83 6.82
N GLY A 231 3.50 -5.60 6.49
CA GLY A 231 2.66 -4.44 6.72
C GLY A 231 1.40 -4.46 5.85
N GLY A 232 0.37 -3.78 6.31
CA GLY A 232 -0.87 -3.56 5.58
C GLY A 232 -0.65 -2.57 4.44
N ALA A 233 -1.35 -2.78 3.33
CA ALA A 233 -1.40 -1.80 2.26
C ALA A 233 -2.27 -0.59 2.66
N GLY A 234 -1.96 0.59 2.14
CA GLY A 234 -2.85 1.74 2.20
C GLY A 234 -4.09 1.54 1.33
N GLY A 235 -5.16 2.28 1.61
CA GLY A 235 -6.36 2.34 0.79
C GLY A 235 -6.22 3.38 -0.32
N ASP A 236 -6.95 3.20 -1.41
CA ASP A 236 -6.98 4.18 -2.49
C ASP A 236 -7.74 5.45 -2.06
N GLY A 237 -7.34 6.61 -2.57
CA GLY A 237 -8.10 7.85 -2.47
C GLY A 237 -9.34 7.84 -3.37
N GLY A 238 -10.36 8.61 -3.00
CA GLY A 238 -11.61 8.72 -3.75
C GLY A 238 -11.52 9.71 -4.90
N ASP A 239 -12.29 9.45 -5.94
CA ASP A 239 -12.40 10.30 -7.12
C ASP A 239 -13.23 11.57 -6.81
N ALA A 240 -13.00 12.64 -7.57
CA ALA A 240 -13.76 13.88 -7.49
C ALA A 240 -14.22 14.32 -8.88
N ALA A 241 -15.48 14.75 -8.99
CA ALA A 241 -15.99 15.34 -10.21
C ALA A 241 -16.90 16.54 -9.94
N THR A 242 -16.81 17.58 -10.76
CA THR A 242 -17.75 18.71 -10.74
C THR A 242 -18.16 19.13 -12.15
N THR A 243 -19.41 19.57 -12.26
CA THR A 243 -19.99 20.12 -13.50
C THR A 243 -20.22 21.62 -13.43
N GLY A 244 -19.94 22.24 -12.27
CA GLY A 244 -20.13 23.66 -12.03
C GLY A 244 -19.18 24.53 -12.86
N ASP A 245 -19.65 25.72 -13.22
CA ASP A 245 -18.82 26.73 -13.88
C ASP A 245 -17.89 27.40 -12.85
N ASP A 246 -16.58 27.41 -13.12
CA ASP A 246 -15.52 27.93 -12.25
C ASP A 246 -15.49 27.24 -10.86
N VAL A 247 -15.77 25.95 -10.84
CA VAL A 247 -15.80 25.12 -9.63
C VAL A 247 -14.71 24.06 -9.70
N ASN A 248 -13.98 23.89 -8.60
CA ASN A 248 -12.82 23.01 -8.53
C ASN A 248 -13.21 21.58 -8.15
N ALA A 249 -12.42 20.61 -8.61
CA ALA A 249 -12.43 19.23 -8.16
C ALA A 249 -11.07 18.86 -7.58
N THR A 250 -11.05 18.30 -6.38
CA THR A 250 -9.84 17.80 -5.72
C THR A 250 -10.10 16.36 -5.31
N ALA A 251 -9.34 15.43 -5.86
CA ALA A 251 -9.46 14.03 -5.50
C ALA A 251 -8.71 13.71 -4.20
N GLY A 252 -9.05 12.58 -3.59
CA GLY A 252 -8.43 12.13 -2.35
C GLY A 252 -7.06 11.49 -2.58
N ASN A 253 -6.17 11.60 -1.60
CA ASN A 253 -4.87 10.96 -1.65
C ASN A 253 -4.96 9.47 -1.29
N GLY A 254 -4.06 8.67 -1.85
CA GLY A 254 -3.85 7.29 -1.42
C GLY A 254 -3.26 7.23 -0.02
N GLY A 255 -3.70 6.26 0.78
CA GLY A 255 -3.16 5.99 2.11
C GLY A 255 -1.77 5.36 2.06
N ALA A 256 -0.97 5.55 3.10
CA ALA A 256 0.36 4.96 3.16
C ALA A 256 0.29 3.44 3.44
N GLY A 257 1.16 2.68 2.81
CA GLY A 257 1.51 1.33 3.24
C GLY A 257 2.31 1.35 4.53
N ALA A 258 2.17 0.32 5.34
CA ALA A 258 2.88 0.23 6.62
C ALA A 258 4.06 -0.72 6.58
N ASN A 259 4.98 -0.57 7.53
CA ASN A 259 6.15 -1.44 7.65
C ASN A 259 5.75 -2.85 8.14
N GLY A 260 6.60 -3.83 7.88
CA GLY A 260 6.48 -5.15 8.48
C GLY A 260 7.81 -5.85 8.65
N GLY A 261 7.89 -6.80 9.58
CA GLY A 261 9.13 -7.52 9.86
C GLY A 261 9.64 -8.36 8.68
N THR A 262 8.71 -8.90 7.87
CA THR A 262 9.01 -9.75 6.72
C THR A 262 8.67 -9.13 5.37
N GLY A 263 8.23 -7.87 5.35
CA GLY A 263 7.83 -7.18 4.13
C GLY A 263 7.01 -5.91 4.41
N GLY A 264 7.12 -4.94 3.53
CA GLY A 264 6.32 -3.72 3.57
C GLY A 264 4.95 -3.85 2.90
N GLY A 265 4.00 -3.04 3.34
CA GLY A 265 2.73 -2.83 2.65
C GLY A 265 2.88 -1.84 1.50
N ALA A 266 2.13 -2.04 0.41
CA ALA A 266 2.09 -1.07 -0.70
C ALA A 266 1.32 0.19 -0.32
N GLY A 267 1.65 1.33 -0.92
CA GLY A 267 0.80 2.53 -0.86
C GLY A 267 -0.49 2.37 -1.67
N GLY A 268 -1.51 3.13 -1.30
CA GLY A 268 -2.75 3.24 -2.08
C GLY A 268 -2.60 4.20 -3.25
N ASN A 269 -3.44 4.07 -4.27
CA ASN A 269 -3.42 5.02 -5.39
C ASN A 269 -4.18 6.31 -5.03
N GLY A 270 -3.79 7.44 -5.63
CA GLY A 270 -4.55 8.68 -5.55
C GLY A 270 -5.78 8.65 -6.46
N GLY A 271 -6.81 9.42 -6.10
CA GLY A 271 -8.06 9.53 -6.85
C GLY A 271 -7.96 10.47 -8.06
N VAL A 272 -8.87 10.32 -9.01
CA VAL A 272 -8.95 11.14 -10.23
C VAL A 272 -9.87 12.35 -10.02
N ALA A 273 -9.43 13.53 -10.45
CA ALA A 273 -10.22 14.75 -10.41
C ALA A 273 -10.66 15.20 -11.81
N ASN A 274 -11.95 15.53 -11.95
CA ASN A 274 -12.54 16.05 -13.17
C ASN A 274 -13.33 17.34 -12.89
N ALA A 275 -12.92 18.46 -13.48
CA ALA A 275 -13.66 19.72 -13.44
C ALA A 275 -14.09 20.12 -14.86
N THR A 276 -15.21 20.82 -15.02
CA THR A 276 -15.55 21.37 -16.34
C THR A 276 -14.69 22.60 -16.62
N THR A 277 -14.77 23.64 -15.80
CA THR A 277 -14.09 24.91 -16.08
C THR A 277 -13.18 25.41 -14.95
N GLY A 278 -13.37 24.92 -13.73
CA GLY A 278 -12.46 25.19 -12.61
C GLY A 278 -11.22 24.28 -12.60
N ASP A 279 -10.46 24.35 -11.52
CA ASP A 279 -9.24 23.55 -11.38
C ASP A 279 -9.55 22.09 -11.05
N ALA A 280 -8.74 21.17 -11.57
CA ALA A 280 -8.83 19.74 -11.30
C ALA A 280 -7.49 19.23 -10.75
N GLU A 281 -7.48 18.75 -9.52
CA GLU A 281 -6.28 18.27 -8.82
C GLU A 281 -6.43 16.79 -8.48
N GLY A 282 -5.69 15.94 -9.20
CA GLY A 282 -5.60 14.51 -8.93
C GLY A 282 -4.91 14.26 -7.59
N GLY A 283 -5.30 13.18 -6.90
CA GLY A 283 -4.74 12.84 -5.60
C GLY A 283 -3.35 12.23 -5.72
N ASP A 284 -2.53 12.41 -4.70
CA ASP A 284 -1.20 11.78 -4.61
C ASP A 284 -1.32 10.28 -4.35
N GLY A 285 -0.36 9.52 -4.87
CA GLY A 285 -0.16 8.13 -4.47
C GLY A 285 0.43 8.03 -3.06
N GLY A 286 0.03 7.01 -2.31
CA GLY A 286 0.57 6.76 -0.98
C GLY A 286 1.99 6.18 -1.01
N ASP A 287 2.80 6.55 -0.04
CA ASP A 287 4.11 5.92 0.18
C ASP A 287 3.94 4.47 0.64
N ALA A 288 4.91 3.63 0.32
CA ALA A 288 4.93 2.25 0.77
C ALA A 288 5.72 2.06 2.07
N GLY A 289 5.47 0.93 2.74
CA GLY A 289 6.21 0.55 3.93
C GLY A 289 7.49 -0.23 3.65
N ASP A 290 8.38 -0.24 4.63
CA ASP A 290 9.64 -1.00 4.60
C ASP A 290 9.50 -2.43 5.12
N ALA A 291 10.46 -3.28 4.74
CA ALA A 291 10.74 -4.52 5.46
C ALA A 291 11.82 -4.31 6.53
N ASP A 292 11.54 -4.63 7.80
CA ASP A 292 12.51 -4.34 8.88
C ASP A 292 13.66 -5.36 8.97
N TYR A 293 13.41 -6.65 8.67
CA TYR A 293 14.40 -7.71 8.90
C TYR A 293 14.78 -8.48 7.63
N VAL A 294 13.78 -9.08 6.99
CA VAL A 294 13.93 -9.90 5.78
C VAL A 294 12.73 -9.61 4.89
N GLY A 295 12.88 -9.74 3.57
CA GLY A 295 11.78 -9.57 2.64
C GLY A 295 11.80 -8.22 1.95
N ASP A 296 10.90 -8.04 1.00
CA ASP A 296 10.89 -6.86 0.15
C ASP A 296 10.09 -5.73 0.79
N GLY A 297 10.45 -4.49 0.47
CA GLY A 297 9.58 -3.34 0.76
C GLY A 297 8.24 -3.41 0.00
N GLY A 298 7.36 -2.45 0.25
CA GLY A 298 6.14 -2.25 -0.52
C GLY A 298 6.37 -1.37 -1.74
N ALA A 299 5.52 -1.47 -2.77
CA ALA A 299 5.53 -0.56 -3.92
C ALA A 299 4.78 0.73 -3.60
N GLY A 300 5.27 1.86 -4.11
CA GLY A 300 4.57 3.14 -4.00
C GLY A 300 3.25 3.14 -4.77
N GLY A 301 2.29 3.93 -4.32
CA GLY A 301 1.00 4.10 -4.99
C GLY A 301 1.10 5.00 -6.21
N ASN A 302 0.32 4.75 -7.25
CA ASN A 302 0.26 5.67 -8.40
C ASN A 302 -0.61 6.86 -8.03
N ALA A 303 -0.26 8.03 -8.57
CA ALA A 303 -1.10 9.21 -8.42
C ALA A 303 -2.32 9.17 -9.34
N GLY A 304 -3.30 10.01 -9.02
CA GLY A 304 -4.47 10.27 -9.84
C GLY A 304 -4.29 11.42 -10.82
N ASN A 305 -5.12 11.44 -11.85
CA ASN A 305 -5.08 12.45 -12.91
C ASN A 305 -5.96 13.66 -12.57
N GLY A 306 -5.58 14.85 -13.04
CA GLY A 306 -6.44 16.03 -13.07
C GLY A 306 -6.90 16.30 -14.50
N THR A 307 -8.21 16.52 -14.72
CA THR A 307 -8.76 16.86 -16.04
C THR A 307 -9.70 18.06 -15.97
N THR A 308 -9.49 19.07 -16.81
CA THR A 308 -10.38 20.24 -16.93
C THR A 308 -10.58 20.70 -18.39
N THR A 309 -11.54 21.58 -18.67
CA THR A 309 -11.70 22.20 -20.01
C THR A 309 -11.02 23.58 -20.07
N THR A 310 -11.13 24.39 -19.01
CA THR A 310 -10.66 25.79 -19.05
C THR A 310 -9.77 26.20 -17.86
N GLY A 311 -9.65 25.35 -16.85
CA GLY A 311 -8.91 25.63 -15.61
C GLY A 311 -7.48 25.09 -15.59
N THR A 312 -6.95 24.92 -14.38
CA THR A 312 -5.67 24.24 -14.14
C THR A 312 -5.92 22.76 -13.89
N ALA A 313 -5.32 21.88 -14.68
CA ALA A 313 -5.32 20.44 -14.45
C ALA A 313 -3.96 20.00 -13.89
N THR A 314 -3.95 19.48 -12.67
CA THR A 314 -2.75 18.99 -12.00
C THR A 314 -2.92 17.51 -11.71
N GLY A 315 -2.01 16.67 -12.20
CA GLY A 315 -1.90 15.29 -11.75
C GLY A 315 -1.15 15.21 -10.42
N GLY A 316 -1.51 14.25 -9.57
CA GLY A 316 -0.84 14.05 -8.28
C GLY A 316 0.57 13.48 -8.42
N ASP A 317 1.33 13.50 -7.34
CA ASP A 317 2.65 12.86 -7.26
C ASP A 317 2.54 11.35 -6.96
N GLY A 318 3.39 10.53 -7.58
CA GLY A 318 3.49 9.11 -7.28
C GLY A 318 4.18 8.87 -5.94
N GLY A 319 3.73 7.85 -5.19
CA GLY A 319 4.29 7.54 -3.87
C GLY A 319 5.66 6.85 -3.93
N ASP A 320 6.46 7.05 -2.90
CA ASP A 320 7.76 6.41 -2.77
C ASP A 320 7.62 4.92 -2.42
N ALA A 321 8.54 4.10 -2.91
CA ALA A 321 8.59 2.69 -2.57
C ALA A 321 9.40 2.41 -1.30
N GLY A 322 9.07 1.30 -0.64
CA GLY A 322 9.74 0.84 0.55
C GLY A 322 11.01 0.06 0.27
N SER A 323 11.88 0.05 1.26
CA SER A 323 13.18 -0.63 1.25
C SER A 323 13.07 -2.09 1.67
N GLY A 324 14.00 -2.90 1.14
CA GLY A 324 14.17 -4.30 1.52
C GLY A 324 14.82 -4.51 2.88
N GLY A 325 14.61 -5.69 3.48
CA GLY A 325 15.09 -6.04 4.81
C GLY A 325 16.62 -6.09 4.95
N VAL A 326 17.10 -5.91 6.18
CA VAL A 326 18.52 -5.74 6.54
C VAL A 326 19.45 -6.82 5.96
N VAL A 327 19.00 -8.07 5.85
CA VAL A 327 19.87 -9.19 5.38
C VAL A 327 19.55 -9.61 3.96
N PHE A 328 18.27 -9.77 3.64
CA PHE A 328 17.78 -10.14 2.33
C PHE A 328 16.49 -9.37 2.08
N GLY A 329 16.37 -8.76 0.91
CA GLY A 329 15.15 -8.07 0.52
C GLY A 329 15.44 -7.12 -0.60
N ASN A 330 14.55 -7.02 -1.58
CA ASN A 330 14.65 -5.98 -2.59
C ASN A 330 13.82 -4.78 -2.15
N GLY A 331 14.12 -3.61 -2.70
CA GLY A 331 13.11 -2.56 -2.74
C GLY A 331 11.95 -2.95 -3.65
N ARG A 332 11.05 -2.00 -3.89
CA ARG A 332 10.01 -2.06 -4.93
C ARG A 332 10.01 -0.79 -5.77
N ASN A 333 9.23 -0.78 -6.84
CA ASN A 333 9.18 0.37 -7.73
C ASN A 333 8.38 1.51 -7.07
N GLY A 334 8.81 2.75 -7.33
CA GLY A 334 8.02 3.94 -7.01
C GLY A 334 6.75 4.02 -7.85
N GLY A 335 5.80 4.82 -7.39
CA GLY A 335 4.53 5.07 -8.08
C GLY A 335 4.70 6.03 -9.26
N THR A 336 3.86 5.90 -10.27
CA THR A 336 3.84 6.86 -11.40
C THR A 336 3.12 8.15 -11.01
N GLY A 337 3.63 9.29 -11.47
CA GLY A 337 2.95 10.57 -11.37
C GLY A 337 1.68 10.63 -12.24
N GLY A 338 0.70 11.41 -11.82
CA GLY A 338 -0.57 11.60 -12.52
C GLY A 338 -0.46 12.59 -13.67
N ASN A 339 -1.32 12.45 -14.68
CA ASN A 339 -1.38 13.41 -15.79
C ASN A 339 -2.26 14.61 -15.43
N GLY A 340 -1.86 15.79 -15.91
CA GLY A 340 -2.73 16.96 -16.02
C GLY A 340 -3.23 17.06 -17.46
N THR A 341 -4.56 17.16 -17.67
CA THR A 341 -5.16 17.31 -19.00
C THR A 341 -6.12 18.50 -19.06
N THR A 342 -5.92 19.41 -20.00
CA THR A 342 -6.82 20.56 -20.22
C THR A 342 -7.14 20.80 -21.69
N ASP A 343 -8.31 21.31 -22.04
CA ASP A 343 -8.53 21.83 -23.41
C ASP A 343 -7.88 23.21 -23.54
N THR A 344 -8.13 24.10 -22.58
CA THR A 344 -7.54 25.45 -22.51
C THR A 344 -7.16 25.78 -21.08
N GLY A 345 -5.99 26.39 -20.84
CA GLY A 345 -5.52 26.67 -19.47
C GLY A 345 -4.16 26.05 -19.21
N GLU A 346 -3.94 25.59 -17.98
CA GLU A 346 -2.65 25.04 -17.55
C GLU A 346 -2.79 23.55 -17.26
N ALA A 347 -1.85 22.73 -17.74
CA ALA A 347 -1.80 21.30 -17.45
C ALA A 347 -0.43 20.91 -16.91
N VAL A 348 -0.41 20.36 -15.70
CA VAL A 348 0.81 19.97 -14.99
C VAL A 348 0.73 18.49 -14.66
N GLY A 349 1.68 17.71 -15.17
CA GLY A 349 1.88 16.34 -14.73
C GLY A 349 2.58 16.29 -13.37
N GLY A 350 2.20 15.33 -12.54
CA GLY A 350 2.85 15.10 -11.25
C GLY A 350 4.15 14.30 -11.38
N SER A 351 4.99 14.35 -10.36
CA SER A 351 6.27 13.65 -10.33
C SER A 351 6.10 12.14 -10.06
N GLY A 352 7.06 11.34 -10.53
CA GLY A 352 7.16 9.92 -10.19
C GLY A 352 7.84 9.71 -8.84
N GLY A 353 7.40 8.70 -8.10
CA GLY A 353 7.97 8.34 -6.80
C GLY A 353 9.32 7.63 -6.91
N ALA A 354 10.14 7.71 -5.86
CA ALA A 354 11.42 7.03 -5.82
C ALA A 354 11.28 5.51 -5.70
N GLY A 355 12.21 4.80 -6.34
CA GLY A 355 12.36 3.36 -6.18
C GLY A 355 13.00 2.99 -4.84
N GLY A 356 12.62 1.85 -4.31
CA GLY A 356 13.06 1.38 -3.01
C GLY A 356 14.47 0.82 -3.04
N ASP A 357 15.22 1.03 -1.97
CA ASP A 357 16.54 0.46 -1.80
C ASP A 357 16.45 -1.05 -1.52
N GLY A 358 17.41 -1.80 -2.05
CA GLY A 358 17.66 -3.17 -1.64
C GLY A 358 18.22 -3.26 -0.21
N GLY A 359 18.08 -4.44 0.39
CA GLY A 359 18.67 -4.74 1.67
C GLY A 359 20.19 -4.49 1.66
N PRO A 360 20.77 -3.93 2.73
CA PRO A 360 22.14 -3.39 2.74
C PRO A 360 23.23 -4.45 2.48
N VAL A 361 22.92 -5.74 2.63
CA VAL A 361 23.85 -6.85 2.32
C VAL A 361 23.55 -7.48 0.96
N PHE A 362 22.31 -7.98 0.80
CA PHE A 362 21.82 -8.59 -0.42
C PHE A 362 20.43 -8.05 -0.74
N GLY A 363 20.25 -7.52 -1.94
CA GLY A 363 18.97 -6.96 -2.35
C GLY A 363 19.13 -6.02 -3.51
N ASN A 364 18.29 -6.14 -4.52
CA ASN A 364 18.31 -5.17 -5.61
C ASN A 364 17.54 -3.92 -5.20
N GLY A 365 18.08 -2.77 -5.57
CA GLY A 365 17.29 -1.56 -5.72
C GLY A 365 16.28 -1.73 -6.85
N ARG A 366 15.32 -0.83 -6.91
CA ARG A 366 14.21 -0.89 -7.87
C ARG A 366 13.93 0.44 -8.50
N ASN A 367 13.15 0.42 -9.56
CA ASN A 367 13.07 1.55 -10.46
C ASN A 367 12.25 2.68 -9.84
N GLY A 368 12.63 3.92 -10.14
CA GLY A 368 11.76 5.07 -9.91
C GLY A 368 10.50 5.00 -10.78
N GLY A 369 9.46 5.71 -10.36
CA GLY A 369 8.25 5.89 -11.13
C GLY A 369 8.43 6.92 -12.23
N ALA A 370 7.70 6.78 -13.34
CA ALA A 370 7.67 7.79 -14.38
C ALA A 370 6.91 9.05 -13.91
N GLY A 371 7.32 10.22 -14.40
CA GLY A 371 6.58 11.45 -14.26
C GLY A 371 5.34 11.48 -15.15
N GLY A 372 4.30 12.16 -14.68
CA GLY A 372 3.06 12.38 -15.40
C GLY A 372 3.18 13.43 -16.50
N HIS A 373 2.29 13.37 -17.48
CA HIS A 373 2.27 14.27 -18.62
C HIS A 373 1.40 15.50 -18.37
N GLY A 374 1.82 16.66 -18.88
CA GLY A 374 0.97 17.83 -19.06
C GLY A 374 0.42 17.84 -20.47
N ILE A 375 -0.90 17.72 -20.64
CA ILE A 375 -1.57 17.58 -21.94
C ILE A 375 -2.57 18.73 -22.11
N GLY A 376 -2.46 19.46 -23.21
CA GLY A 376 -3.25 20.65 -23.53
C GLY A 376 -3.60 20.78 -25.01
N ASP A 377 -4.64 21.53 -25.38
CA ASP A 377 -4.82 21.97 -26.79
C ASP A 377 -4.07 23.29 -27.08
N ASP A 378 -4.13 23.75 -28.34
CA ASP A 378 -3.52 24.98 -28.84
C ASP A 378 -3.83 26.20 -27.96
N GLY A 379 -2.81 26.74 -27.29
CA GLY A 379 -2.89 27.93 -26.46
C GLY A 379 -2.86 27.68 -24.95
N SER A 380 -2.76 26.43 -24.53
CA SER A 380 -2.50 26.03 -23.15
C SER A 380 -1.01 26.19 -22.75
N THR A 381 -0.75 26.14 -21.45
CA THR A 381 0.60 25.99 -20.88
C THR A 381 0.74 24.61 -20.26
N THR A 382 1.71 23.82 -20.69
CA THR A 382 1.83 22.42 -20.26
C THR A 382 3.18 22.15 -19.61
N SER A 383 3.22 21.46 -18.49
CA SER A 383 4.46 20.97 -17.87
C SER A 383 4.36 19.47 -17.63
N GLY A 384 5.37 18.72 -18.04
CA GLY A 384 5.55 17.35 -17.57
C GLY A 384 6.06 17.33 -16.12
N GLY A 385 5.79 16.24 -15.42
CA GLY A 385 6.37 15.96 -14.11
C GLY A 385 7.71 15.22 -14.23
N ASN A 386 8.56 15.34 -13.23
CA ASN A 386 9.87 14.67 -13.25
C ASN A 386 9.74 13.16 -12.98
N GLY A 387 10.65 12.36 -13.53
CA GLY A 387 10.81 10.96 -13.16
C GLY A 387 11.40 10.80 -11.76
N GLY A 388 11.04 9.70 -11.10
CA GLY A 388 11.57 9.32 -9.79
C GLY A 388 12.96 8.68 -9.88
N ASN A 389 13.77 8.80 -8.83
CA ASN A 389 15.09 8.17 -8.81
C ASN A 389 14.99 6.65 -8.59
N GLY A 390 15.93 5.90 -9.16
CA GLY A 390 16.10 4.48 -8.86
C GLY A 390 16.70 4.23 -7.48
N GLY A 391 16.29 3.13 -6.85
CA GLY A 391 16.81 2.68 -5.57
C GLY A 391 18.19 2.01 -5.70
N ASN A 392 18.98 2.04 -4.64
CA ASN A 392 20.31 1.44 -4.58
C ASN A 392 20.24 -0.05 -4.28
N GLY A 393 21.16 -0.83 -4.85
CA GLY A 393 21.39 -2.21 -4.48
C GLY A 393 22.16 -2.37 -3.16
N GLY A 394 22.07 -3.56 -2.58
CA GLY A 394 22.86 -4.00 -1.43
C GLY A 394 24.34 -4.11 -1.74
N ALA A 395 25.17 -4.28 -0.71
CA ALA A 395 26.62 -4.25 -0.88
C ALA A 395 27.20 -5.38 -1.75
N ILE A 396 26.53 -6.54 -1.89
CA ILE A 396 27.09 -7.76 -2.50
C ILE A 396 26.15 -8.30 -3.58
N VAL A 397 26.64 -8.41 -4.81
CA VAL A 397 25.95 -9.03 -5.99
C VAL A 397 24.50 -8.56 -6.08
N SER A 398 24.32 -7.25 -6.14
CA SER A 398 23.02 -6.59 -6.11
C SER A 398 23.03 -5.45 -7.11
N ASN A 399 21.94 -5.27 -7.85
CA ASN A 399 21.82 -4.21 -8.85
C ASN A 399 21.14 -2.98 -8.25
N GLY A 400 21.51 -1.80 -8.75
CA GLY A 400 20.67 -0.61 -8.61
C GLY A 400 19.40 -0.72 -9.47
N GLY A 401 18.42 0.11 -9.16
CA GLY A 401 17.23 0.30 -9.99
C GLY A 401 17.41 1.46 -10.96
N ASP A 402 16.66 1.45 -12.05
CA ASP A 402 16.70 2.52 -13.05
C ASP A 402 15.94 3.77 -12.55
N GLY A 403 16.35 4.95 -12.99
CA GLY A 403 15.53 6.16 -12.88
C GLY A 403 14.26 6.05 -13.72
N GLY A 404 13.21 6.75 -13.31
CA GLY A 404 11.98 6.88 -14.08
C GLY A 404 12.11 7.95 -15.14
N ASP A 405 11.35 7.81 -16.22
CA ASP A 405 11.31 8.81 -17.30
C ASP A 405 10.55 10.06 -16.86
N GLY A 406 10.98 11.21 -17.35
CA GLY A 406 10.27 12.48 -17.23
C GLY A 406 9.00 12.49 -18.08
N GLY A 407 8.01 13.27 -17.64
CA GLY A 407 6.75 13.44 -18.33
C GLY A 407 6.85 14.40 -19.51
N ASN A 408 6.13 14.13 -20.59
CA ASN A 408 6.01 15.03 -21.73
C ASN A 408 5.11 16.24 -21.43
N ALA A 409 5.40 17.33 -22.13
CA ALA A 409 4.50 18.47 -22.29
C ALA A 409 3.94 18.47 -23.72
N VAL A 410 2.62 18.29 -23.86
CA VAL A 410 1.95 18.14 -25.15
C VAL A 410 0.92 19.25 -25.33
N GLY A 411 1.15 20.12 -26.33
CA GLY A 411 0.24 21.17 -26.76
C GLY A 411 0.60 22.55 -26.19
N GLY A 412 0.49 23.58 -27.04
CA GLY A 412 0.70 24.97 -26.62
C GLY A 412 2.16 25.31 -26.33
N THR A 413 2.43 26.02 -25.23
CA THR A 413 3.81 26.29 -24.77
C THR A 413 4.10 25.44 -23.54
N GLY A 414 5.12 24.59 -23.59
CA GLY A 414 5.41 23.71 -22.47
C GLY A 414 6.87 23.30 -22.30
N SER A 415 7.12 22.66 -21.17
CA SER A 415 8.39 22.04 -20.79
C SER A 415 8.18 20.62 -20.29
N GLY A 416 8.83 19.64 -20.89
CA GLY A 416 8.93 18.29 -20.36
C GLY A 416 9.59 18.27 -18.98
N GLY A 417 9.32 17.21 -18.22
CA GLY A 417 9.98 16.95 -16.94
C GLY A 417 11.34 16.29 -17.14
N ASP A 418 12.23 16.43 -16.15
CA ASP A 418 13.54 15.78 -16.16
C ASP A 418 13.39 14.27 -15.86
N GLY A 419 14.27 13.45 -16.45
CA GLY A 419 14.43 12.05 -16.07
C GLY A 419 15.02 11.88 -14.66
N GLY A 420 14.72 10.77 -13.99
CA GLY A 420 15.29 10.41 -12.69
C GLY A 420 16.68 9.79 -12.79
N ASP A 421 17.48 9.92 -11.74
CA ASP A 421 18.82 9.30 -11.68
C ASP A 421 18.72 7.78 -11.43
N GLY A 422 19.63 7.01 -12.04
CA GLY A 422 19.79 5.59 -11.74
C GLY A 422 20.40 5.33 -10.36
N GLY A 423 20.00 4.24 -9.71
CA GLY A 423 20.52 3.80 -8.42
C GLY A 423 21.86 3.06 -8.52
N ALA A 424 22.68 3.12 -7.47
CA ALA A 424 23.98 2.45 -7.46
C ALA A 424 23.87 0.95 -7.18
N GLY A 425 24.66 0.13 -7.86
CA GLY A 425 24.82 -1.30 -7.62
C GLY A 425 25.86 -1.64 -6.55
N GLY A 426 25.79 -2.88 -6.07
CA GLY A 426 26.75 -3.48 -5.15
C GLY A 426 27.98 -4.07 -5.81
N PHE A 427 28.91 -4.61 -5.01
CA PHE A 427 30.06 -5.34 -5.55
C PHE A 427 29.61 -6.53 -6.41
N GLY A 428 29.86 -6.45 -7.71
CA GLY A 428 29.49 -7.49 -8.67
C GLY A 428 28.03 -7.44 -9.13
N GLY A 429 27.32 -6.34 -8.88
CA GLY A 429 26.09 -5.98 -9.58
C GLY A 429 26.28 -4.75 -10.46
N ASP A 430 25.24 -4.42 -11.22
CA ASP A 430 25.21 -3.30 -12.15
C ASP A 430 24.52 -2.07 -11.53
N ASP A 431 24.97 -0.87 -11.89
CA ASP A 431 24.25 0.38 -11.61
C ASP A 431 23.01 0.47 -12.51
N GLY A 432 21.96 1.15 -12.04
CA GLY A 432 20.78 1.46 -12.85
C GLY A 432 21.07 2.54 -13.89
N SER A 433 20.27 2.59 -14.96
CA SER A 433 20.31 3.69 -15.91
C SER A 433 19.53 4.91 -15.42
N ASP A 434 19.95 6.11 -15.82
CA ASP A 434 19.13 7.31 -15.70
C ASP A 434 17.90 7.20 -16.63
N GLY A 435 16.80 7.85 -16.25
CA GLY A 435 15.59 7.98 -17.07
C GLY A 435 15.73 9.01 -18.18
N ASP A 436 14.89 8.92 -19.19
CA ASP A 436 14.87 9.89 -20.29
C ASP A 436 14.12 11.17 -19.86
N ASP A 437 14.59 12.34 -20.33
CA ASP A 437 13.86 13.61 -20.18
C ASP A 437 12.59 13.61 -21.06
N GLY A 438 11.55 14.32 -20.60
CA GLY A 438 10.31 14.49 -21.34
C GLY A 438 10.44 15.44 -22.54
N ASP A 439 9.64 15.18 -23.57
CA ASP A 439 9.63 15.99 -24.78
C ASP A 439 8.74 17.25 -24.66
N ASP A 440 9.19 18.33 -25.31
CA ASP A 440 8.42 19.54 -25.60
C ASP A 440 7.70 19.36 -26.94
N SER A 441 6.47 18.85 -26.95
CA SER A 441 5.67 18.72 -28.17
C SER A 441 4.71 19.91 -28.32
N PRO A 442 4.92 20.80 -29.31
CA PRO A 442 4.06 21.97 -29.53
C PRO A 442 2.67 21.62 -30.05
#